data_AF-A0A352UN30-F1
#
_entry.id   AF-A0A352UN30-F1
#
_cell.length_a   1.000
_cell.length_b   1.000
_cell.length_c   1.000
_cell.angle_alpha   90.00
_cell.angle_beta   90.00
_cell.angle_gamma   90.00
#
_symmetry.space_group_name_H-M   'P 1'
#
loop_
_entity.id
_entity.type
_entity.pdbx_description
1 polymer ?
#
loop_
_entity_poly.entity_id
_entity_poly.type
_entity_poly.pdbx_seq_one_letter_code
_entity_poly.pdbx_strand_id
1 'polypeptide(L)'
;MLDNGSLSILCTELSEMLRSGMLISEGFSILAEQAEGDDLKPVYESICRQTQGGAALGAAMREAGIFPEYMLRMIGVAEQTGALEHVFKALADYYDRQERLRRTIRSAVGYPLLLFFIVLGVFFVFLTEVLPVFDRVFAQIGATMLPAAVVFLNAGLWLAKAKWWIAGVVCAAAAAVLMIRG
;
A
#
# COMPACT_ATOMS: atom_id res chain seq x y z
N MET A 1 -13.32 4.45 4.06
CA MET A 1 -13.02 3.10 4.58
C MET A 1 -11.69 3.18 5.30
N LEU A 2 -11.61 2.66 6.53
CA LEU A 2 -10.38 2.75 7.35
C LEU A 2 -9.27 1.85 6.78
N ASP A 3 -8.01 2.29 6.93
CA ASP A 3 -6.85 1.46 6.59
C ASP A 3 -6.55 0.42 7.69
N ASN A 4 -5.76 -0.59 7.36
CA ASN A 4 -5.43 -1.68 8.28
C ASN A 4 -4.71 -1.18 9.55
N GLY A 5 -3.88 -0.15 9.45
CA GLY A 5 -3.19 0.42 10.61
C GLY A 5 -4.20 1.04 11.59
N SER A 6 -5.09 1.90 11.09
CA SER A 6 -6.14 2.51 11.92
C SER A 6 -7.10 1.48 12.52
N LEU A 7 -7.48 0.45 11.75
CA LEU A 7 -8.32 -0.65 12.25
C LEU A 7 -7.62 -1.44 13.37
N SER A 8 -6.32 -1.66 13.25
CA SER A 8 -5.53 -2.34 14.28
C SER A 8 -5.50 -1.54 15.59
N ILE A 9 -5.27 -0.23 15.51
CA ILE A 9 -5.22 0.66 16.68
C ILE A 9 -6.58 0.68 17.36
N LEU A 10 -7.65 0.94 16.60
CA LEU A 10 -9.02 0.93 17.10
C LEU A 10 -9.37 -0.37 17.84
N CYS A 11 -9.07 -1.52 17.24
CA CYS A 11 -9.35 -2.81 17.87
C CYS A 11 -8.52 -3.06 19.12
N THR A 12 -7.28 -2.56 19.15
CA THR A 12 -6.42 -2.65 20.34
C THR A 12 -7.04 -1.84 21.48
N GLU A 13 -7.35 -0.57 21.25
CA GLU A 13 -7.92 0.32 22.26
C GLU A 13 -9.25 -0.22 22.80
N LEU A 14 -10.17 -0.65 21.92
CA LEU A 14 -11.43 -1.26 22.34
C LEU A 14 -11.23 -2.57 23.11
N SER A 15 -10.27 -3.41 22.72
CA SER A 15 -9.95 -4.63 23.47
C SER A 15 -9.43 -4.31 24.88
N GLU A 16 -8.59 -3.29 25.02
CA GLU A 16 -8.05 -2.89 26.33
C GLU A 16 -9.10 -2.27 27.25
N MET A 17 -10.00 -1.46 26.69
CA MET A 17 -11.16 -0.90 27.41
C MET A 17 -12.12 -2.02 27.84
N LEU A 18 -12.47 -2.95 26.96
CA LEU A 18 -13.34 -4.08 27.33
C LEU A 18 -12.70 -4.97 28.41
N ARG A 19 -11.38 -5.19 28.34
CA ARG A 19 -10.63 -5.94 29.35
C ARG A 19 -10.65 -5.28 30.72
N SER A 20 -10.77 -3.95 30.80
CA SER A 20 -10.93 -3.23 32.08
C SER A 20 -12.37 -3.27 32.61
N GLY A 21 -13.29 -3.93 31.91
CA GLY A 21 -14.70 -4.05 32.27
C GLY A 21 -15.56 -2.88 31.79
N MET A 22 -15.02 -2.00 30.94
CA MET A 22 -15.75 -0.88 30.35
C MET A 22 -16.82 -1.38 29.38
N LEU A 23 -17.94 -0.66 29.29
CA LEU A 23 -18.96 -0.95 28.27
C LEU A 23 -18.48 -0.49 26.89
N ILE A 24 -18.90 -1.20 25.84
CA ILE A 24 -18.47 -0.86 24.47
C ILE A 24 -18.87 0.56 24.05
N SER A 25 -20.04 1.03 24.50
CA SER A 25 -20.51 2.39 24.24
C SER A 25 -19.62 3.44 24.89
N GLU A 26 -19.10 3.18 26.09
CA GLU A 26 -18.14 4.07 26.77
C GLU A 26 -16.80 4.09 26.02
N GLY A 27 -16.39 2.94 25.49
CA GLY A 27 -15.20 2.87 24.63
C GLY A 27 -15.33 3.76 23.38
N PHE A 28 -16.48 3.71 22.69
CA PHE A 28 -16.73 4.61 21.56
C PHE A 28 -16.87 6.08 21.95
N SER A 29 -17.35 6.42 23.15
CA SER A 29 -17.30 7.83 23.61
C SER A 29 -15.87 8.32 23.82
N ILE A 30 -14.99 7.50 24.40
CA ILE A 30 -13.58 7.88 24.58
C ILE A 30 -12.89 8.06 23.22
N LEU A 31 -13.14 7.15 22.28
CA LEU A 31 -12.60 7.27 20.92
C LEU A 31 -13.11 8.53 20.20
N ALA A 32 -14.37 8.92 20.42
CA ALA A 32 -14.92 10.15 19.88
C ALA A 32 -14.25 11.41 20.46
N GLU A 33 -13.95 11.41 21.77
CA GLU A 33 -13.18 12.48 22.42
C GLU A 33 -11.75 12.56 21.89
N GLN A 34 -11.09 11.42 21.68
CA GLN A 34 -9.74 11.35 21.11
C GLN A 34 -9.68 11.81 19.64
N ALA A 35 -10.76 11.62 18.88
CA ALA A 35 -10.89 12.03 17.49
C ALA A 35 -11.27 13.53 17.33
N GLU A 36 -11.01 14.38 18.32
CA GLU A 36 -11.41 15.80 18.24
C GLU A 36 -10.72 16.54 17.08
N GLY A 37 -11.54 17.11 16.18
CA GLY A 37 -11.07 17.74 14.95
C GLY A 37 -10.86 16.77 13.78
N ASP A 38 -11.13 15.48 13.97
CA ASP A 38 -11.07 14.44 12.94
C ASP A 38 -12.48 14.11 12.41
N ASP A 39 -12.56 13.74 11.13
CA ASP A 39 -13.79 13.30 10.45
C ASP A 39 -14.39 12.03 11.08
N LEU A 40 -13.62 11.29 11.88
CA LEU A 40 -14.06 10.09 12.59
C LEU A 40 -14.88 10.37 13.85
N LYS A 41 -14.78 11.57 14.45
CA LYS A 41 -15.58 11.94 15.63
C LYS A 41 -17.09 11.71 15.45
N PRO A 42 -17.75 12.28 14.42
CA PRO A 42 -19.19 12.06 14.23
C PRO A 42 -19.54 10.59 13.99
N VAL A 43 -18.61 9.80 13.44
CA VAL A 43 -18.80 8.35 13.26
C VAL A 43 -18.82 7.63 14.60
N TYR A 44 -17.83 7.87 15.46
CA TYR A 44 -17.76 7.26 16.79
C TYR A 44 -18.91 7.72 17.70
N GLU A 45 -19.30 9.00 17.64
CA GLU A 45 -20.48 9.52 18.35
C GLU A 45 -21.79 8.84 17.89
N SER A 46 -21.93 8.60 16.59
CA SER A 46 -23.09 7.87 16.05
C SER A 46 -23.14 6.44 16.59
N ILE A 47 -22.03 5.71 16.54
CA ILE A 47 -21.95 4.32 17.02
C ILE A 47 -22.23 4.25 18.52
N CYS A 48 -21.65 5.17 19.30
CA CYS A 48 -21.90 5.29 20.74
C CYS A 48 -23.39 5.49 21.02
N ARG A 49 -24.03 6.47 20.37
CA ARG A 49 -25.45 6.78 20.56
C ARG A 49 -26.36 5.59 20.21
N GLN A 50 -26.08 4.90 19.10
CA GLN A 50 -26.86 3.75 18.68
C GLN A 50 -26.74 2.58 19.66
N THR A 51 -25.51 2.28 20.10
CA THR A 51 -25.26 1.19 21.05
C THR A 51 -25.83 1.49 22.44
N GLN A 52 -25.75 2.74 22.91
CA GLN A 52 -26.46 3.18 24.12
C GLN A 52 -27.99 3.05 23.98
N GLY A 53 -28.52 3.27 22.78
CA GLY A 53 -29.93 3.06 22.44
C GLY A 53 -30.34 1.59 22.32
N GLY A 54 -29.43 0.63 22.56
CA GLY A 54 -29.68 -0.81 22.50
C GLY A 54 -29.57 -1.43 21.10
N ALA A 55 -29.09 -0.68 20.10
CA ALA A 55 -28.78 -1.26 18.80
C ALA A 55 -27.56 -2.19 18.91
N ALA A 56 -27.58 -3.28 18.14
CA ALA A 56 -26.44 -4.17 18.02
C ALA A 56 -25.22 -3.42 17.47
N LEU A 57 -24.05 -3.59 18.09
CA LEU A 57 -22.80 -2.95 17.70
C LEU A 57 -22.47 -3.23 16.23
N GLY A 58 -22.62 -4.49 15.80
CA GLY A 58 -22.36 -4.86 14.41
C GLY A 58 -23.28 -4.13 13.41
N ALA A 59 -24.49 -3.72 13.83
CA ALA A 59 -25.41 -2.93 12.99
C ALA A 59 -25.00 -1.45 12.97
N ALA A 60 -24.68 -0.86 14.12
CA ALA A 60 -24.22 0.53 14.22
C ALA A 60 -22.94 0.77 13.41
N MET A 61 -21.97 -0.15 13.51
CA MET A 61 -20.74 -0.09 12.71
C MET A 61 -21.01 -0.30 11.21
N ARG A 62 -22.01 -1.12 10.84
CA ARG A 62 -22.37 -1.30 9.43
C ARG A 62 -22.95 -0.03 8.82
N GLU A 63 -23.79 0.69 9.54
CA GLU A 63 -24.36 1.96 9.09
C GLU A 63 -23.30 3.04 8.87
N ALA A 64 -22.25 3.05 9.70
CA ALA A 64 -21.12 3.97 9.53
C ALA A 64 -20.36 3.81 8.21
N GLY A 65 -20.43 2.64 7.55
CA GLY A 65 -19.91 2.43 6.19
C GLY A 65 -18.38 2.49 6.02
N ILE A 66 -17.61 2.61 7.10
CA ILE A 66 -16.14 2.71 7.06
C ILE A 66 -15.40 1.42 7.42
N PHE A 67 -16.11 0.42 7.95
CA PHE A 67 -15.54 -0.83 8.46
C PHE A 67 -15.62 -1.98 7.44
N PRO A 68 -14.59 -2.85 7.36
CA PRO A 68 -14.63 -4.01 6.48
C PRO A 68 -15.68 -5.04 6.90
N GLU A 69 -16.29 -5.70 5.91
CA GLU A 69 -17.33 -6.72 6.11
C GLU A 69 -16.87 -7.90 7.00
N TYR A 70 -15.59 -8.28 6.91
CA TYR A 70 -15.01 -9.31 7.78
C TYR A 70 -15.08 -8.94 9.27
N MET A 71 -14.72 -7.69 9.61
CA MET A 71 -14.81 -7.19 10.98
C MET A 71 -16.27 -7.20 11.47
N LEU A 72 -17.20 -6.70 10.66
CA LEU A 72 -18.62 -6.64 11.02
C LEU A 72 -19.22 -8.02 11.33
N ARG A 73 -18.83 -9.05 10.56
CA ARG A 73 -19.26 -10.44 10.81
C ARG A 73 -18.71 -11.00 12.11
N MET A 74 -17.43 -10.80 12.36
CA MET A 74 -16.78 -11.26 13.58
C MET A 74 -17.38 -10.60 14.81
N ILE A 75 -17.63 -9.29 14.75
CA ILE A 75 -18.29 -8.54 15.82
C ILE A 75 -19.71 -9.05 16.06
N GLY A 76 -20.48 -9.31 15.00
CA GLY A 76 -21.83 -9.87 15.13
C GLY A 76 -21.85 -11.23 15.84
N VAL A 77 -20.86 -12.09 15.61
CA VAL A 77 -20.71 -13.35 16.36
C VAL A 77 -20.29 -13.07 17.81
N ALA A 78 -19.34 -12.16 18.01
CA ALA A 78 -18.81 -11.81 19.33
C ALA A 78 -19.90 -11.24 20.26
N GLU A 79 -20.80 -10.45 19.72
CA GLU A 79 -21.89 -9.82 20.45
C GLU A 79 -22.91 -10.86 20.94
N GLN A 80 -23.20 -11.88 20.13
CA GLN A 80 -24.07 -13.00 20.53
C GLN A 80 -23.43 -13.90 21.59
N THR A 81 -22.11 -14.06 21.56
CA THR A 81 -21.38 -14.94 22.49
C THR A 81 -20.81 -14.18 23.69
N GLY A 82 -21.01 -12.87 23.79
CA GLY A 82 -20.41 -12.03 24.84
C GLY A 82 -18.87 -11.98 24.79
N ALA A 83 -18.26 -12.28 23.65
CA ALA A 83 -16.82 -12.45 23.49
C ALA A 83 -16.14 -11.26 22.76
N LEU A 84 -16.70 -10.05 22.90
CA LEU A 84 -16.22 -8.85 22.22
C LEU A 84 -14.75 -8.56 22.50
N GLU A 85 -14.31 -8.68 23.77
CA GLU A 85 -12.90 -8.45 24.14
C GLU A 85 -11.95 -9.34 23.32
N HIS A 86 -12.23 -10.64 23.27
CA HIS A 86 -11.42 -11.62 22.56
C HIS A 86 -11.43 -11.37 21.04
N VAL A 87 -12.58 -11.02 20.48
CA VAL A 87 -12.70 -10.77 19.04
C VAL A 87 -12.02 -9.46 18.63
N PHE A 88 -12.13 -8.39 19.41
CA PHE A 88 -11.35 -7.17 19.15
C PHE A 88 -9.85 -7.42 19.26
N LYS A 89 -9.39 -8.21 20.23
CA LYS A 89 -7.98 -8.63 20.31
C LYS A 89 -7.53 -9.39 19.06
N ALA A 90 -8.32 -10.36 18.61
CA ALA A 90 -8.01 -11.14 17.42
C ALA A 90 -8.02 -10.30 16.13
N LEU A 91 -8.94 -9.32 16.03
CA LEU A 91 -9.00 -8.38 14.92
C LEU A 91 -7.82 -7.42 14.93
N ALA A 92 -7.38 -6.94 16.10
CA ALA A 92 -6.17 -6.13 16.24
C ALA A 92 -4.94 -6.88 15.70
N ASP A 93 -4.71 -8.10 16.17
CA ASP A 93 -3.61 -8.95 15.70
C ASP A 93 -3.70 -9.23 14.20
N TYR A 94 -4.91 -9.43 13.68
CA TYR A 94 -5.14 -9.66 12.25
C TYR A 94 -4.76 -8.44 11.41
N TYR A 95 -5.26 -7.25 11.75
CA TYR A 95 -5.00 -6.05 10.97
C TYR A 95 -3.56 -5.55 11.12
N ASP A 96 -2.91 -5.72 12.29
CA ASP A 96 -1.47 -5.47 12.46
C ASP A 96 -0.64 -6.36 11.52
N ARG A 97 -0.96 -7.66 11.46
CA ARG A 97 -0.28 -8.59 10.54
C ARG A 97 -0.49 -8.19 9.08
N GLN A 98 -1.71 -7.83 8.69
CA GLN A 98 -2.01 -7.39 7.33
C GLN A 98 -1.23 -6.12 6.96
N GLU A 99 -1.15 -5.14 7.87
CA GLU A 99 -0.39 -3.92 7.66
C GLU A 99 1.12 -4.17 7.59
N ARG A 100 1.66 -5.03 8.47
CA ARG A 100 3.07 -5.46 8.41
C ARG A 100 3.38 -6.15 7.09
N LEU A 101 2.55 -7.09 6.66
CA LEU A 101 2.72 -7.78 5.38
C LEU A 101 2.73 -6.79 4.22
N ARG A 102 1.78 -5.84 4.20
CA ARG A 102 1.71 -4.79 3.18
C ARG A 102 2.99 -3.94 3.17
N ARG A 103 3.49 -3.54 4.33
CA ARG A 103 4.75 -2.79 4.47
C ARG A 103 5.95 -3.60 4.00
N THR A 104 6.05 -4.87 4.37
CA THR A 104 7.14 -5.77 3.96
C THR A 104 7.15 -5.99 2.46
N ILE A 105 5.99 -6.23 1.84
CA ILE A 105 5.89 -6.37 0.38
C ILE A 105 6.33 -5.07 -0.31
N ARG A 106 5.84 -3.93 0.17
CA ARG A 106 6.18 -2.62 -0.38
C ARG A 106 7.69 -2.35 -0.31
N SER A 107 8.31 -2.62 0.83
CA SER A 107 9.75 -2.40 1.00
C SER A 107 10.60 -3.39 0.18
N ALA A 108 10.18 -4.64 0.06
CA ALA A 108 10.89 -5.66 -0.71
C ALA A 108 10.87 -5.39 -2.22
N VAL A 109 9.82 -4.77 -2.75
CA VAL A 109 9.66 -4.49 -4.19
C VAL A 109 10.32 -3.16 -4.61
N GLY A 110 10.43 -2.20 -3.68
CA GLY A 110 10.97 -0.88 -3.97
C GLY A 110 12.42 -0.88 -4.48
N TYR A 111 13.31 -1.57 -3.76
CA TYR A 111 14.74 -1.59 -4.13
C TYR A 111 15.02 -2.30 -5.47
N PRO A 112 14.45 -3.49 -5.77
CA PRO A 112 14.60 -4.13 -7.08
C PRO A 112 14.12 -3.26 -8.24
N LEU A 113 13.02 -2.51 -8.08
CA LEU A 113 12.52 -1.59 -9.12
C LEU A 113 13.50 -0.46 -9.41
N LEU A 114 14.05 0.17 -8.37
CA LEU A 114 15.05 1.23 -8.54
C LEU A 114 16.26 0.71 -9.33
N LEU A 115 16.81 -0.43 -8.91
CA LEU A 115 17.94 -1.05 -9.60
C LEU A 115 17.60 -1.40 -11.05
N PHE A 116 16.40 -1.96 -11.28
CA PHE A 116 15.91 -2.28 -12.62
C PHE A 116 15.91 -1.06 -13.55
N PHE A 117 15.39 0.08 -13.09
CA PHE A 117 15.39 1.31 -13.90
C PHE A 117 16.80 1.87 -14.14
N ILE A 118 17.71 1.78 -13.17
CA ILE A 118 19.11 2.18 -13.35
C ILE A 118 19.77 1.32 -14.42
N VAL A 119 19.65 -0.01 -14.32
CA VAL A 119 20.21 -0.96 -15.29
C VAL A 119 19.61 -0.73 -16.67
N LEU A 120 18.29 -0.51 -16.75
CA LEU A 120 17.61 -0.22 -18.00
C LEU A 120 18.12 1.07 -18.64
N GLY A 121 18.34 2.12 -17.85
CA GLY A 121 18.91 3.39 -18.32
C GLY A 121 20.34 3.24 -18.84
N VAL A 122 21.20 2.54 -18.10
CA VAL A 122 22.58 2.24 -18.54
C VAL A 122 22.60 1.42 -19.82
N PHE A 123 21.78 0.36 -19.88
CA PHE A 123 21.63 -0.48 -21.06
C PHE A 123 21.19 0.32 -22.28
N PHE A 124 20.31 1.29 -22.09
CA PHE A 124 19.87 2.16 -23.16
C PHE A 124 21.02 3.03 -23.69
N VAL A 125 21.73 3.75 -22.82
CA VAL A 125 22.88 4.58 -23.21
C VAL A 125 23.91 3.74 -23.97
N PHE A 126 24.12 2.50 -23.54
CA PHE A 126 24.99 1.56 -24.24
C PHE A 126 24.52 1.32 -25.68
N LEU A 127 23.23 1.02 -25.90
CA LEU A 127 22.71 0.78 -27.25
C LEU A 127 22.77 2.01 -28.17
N THR A 128 22.62 3.23 -27.63
CA THR A 128 22.53 4.44 -28.46
C THR A 128 23.83 5.19 -28.67
N GLU A 129 24.73 5.16 -27.70
CA GLU A 129 26.01 5.88 -27.78
C GLU A 129 27.19 4.92 -27.99
N VAL A 130 27.21 3.81 -27.25
CA VAL A 130 28.37 2.91 -27.24
C VAL A 130 28.35 1.96 -28.44
N LEU A 131 27.21 1.33 -28.74
CA LEU A 131 27.08 0.34 -29.82
C LEU A 131 27.38 0.93 -31.22
N PRO A 132 26.96 2.15 -31.59
CA PRO A 132 27.34 2.75 -32.88
C PRO A 132 28.82 3.06 -33.02
N VAL A 133 29.54 3.29 -31.91
CA VAL A 133 31.00 3.48 -31.95
C VAL A 133 31.68 2.18 -32.39
N PHE A 134 31.21 1.03 -31.87
CA PHE A 134 31.69 -0.27 -32.32
C PHE A 134 31.43 -0.48 -33.82
N ASP A 135 30.23 -0.15 -34.32
CA ASP A 135 29.90 -0.25 -35.75
C ASP A 135 30.93 0.48 -36.64
N ARG A 136 31.28 1.72 -36.26
CA ARG A 136 32.27 2.53 -36.98
C ARG A 136 33.66 1.91 -36.97
N VAL A 137 34.09 1.35 -35.85
CA VAL A 137 35.41 0.69 -35.72
C VAL A 137 35.46 -0.57 -36.59
N PHE A 138 34.41 -1.40 -36.57
CA PHE A 138 34.31 -2.60 -37.41
C PHE A 138 34.34 -2.23 -38.91
N ALA A 139 33.59 -1.20 -39.31
CA ALA A 139 33.58 -0.71 -40.68
C ALA A 139 34.96 -0.27 -41.18
N GLN A 140 35.81 0.32 -40.32
CA GLN A 140 37.17 0.76 -40.68
C GLN A 140 38.13 -0.40 -40.98
N ILE A 141 37.95 -1.55 -40.35
CA ILE A 141 38.79 -2.74 -40.55
C ILE A 141 38.24 -3.68 -41.63
N GLY A 142 37.22 -3.26 -42.38
CA GLY A 142 36.59 -4.06 -43.43
C GLY A 142 35.77 -5.25 -42.92
N ALA A 143 35.42 -5.26 -41.64
CA ALA A 143 34.61 -6.30 -41.01
C ALA A 143 33.21 -5.76 -40.67
N THR A 144 32.20 -6.63 -40.69
CA THR A 144 30.85 -6.28 -40.21
C THR A 144 30.64 -6.87 -38.82
N MET A 145 29.86 -6.17 -37.99
CA MET A 145 29.44 -6.72 -36.70
C MET A 145 28.60 -7.99 -36.86
N LEU A 146 28.53 -8.80 -35.80
CA LEU A 146 27.70 -10.02 -35.77
C LEU A 146 26.22 -9.67 -36.07
N PRO A 147 25.47 -10.48 -36.85
CA PRO A 147 24.09 -10.15 -37.23
C PRO A 147 23.16 -9.82 -36.05
N ALA A 148 23.35 -10.50 -34.90
CA ALA A 148 22.61 -10.20 -33.67
C ALA A 148 22.86 -8.76 -33.18
N ALA A 149 24.10 -8.28 -33.21
CA ALA A 149 24.45 -6.93 -32.80
C ALA A 149 23.85 -5.85 -33.73
N VAL A 150 23.76 -6.13 -35.03
CA VAL A 150 23.12 -5.23 -36.01
C VAL A 150 21.62 -5.10 -35.76
N VAL A 151 20.93 -6.19 -35.39
CA VAL A 151 19.50 -6.14 -35.01
C VAL A 151 19.30 -5.27 -33.77
N PHE A 152 20.15 -5.43 -32.74
CA PHE A 152 20.09 -4.58 -31.54
C PHE A 152 20.45 -3.12 -31.81
N LEU A 153 21.40 -2.84 -32.71
CA LEU A 153 21.74 -1.49 -33.14
C LEU A 153 20.56 -0.80 -33.84
N ASN A 154 19.90 -1.49 -34.78
CA ASN A 154 18.73 -0.95 -35.47
C ASN A 154 17.55 -0.72 -34.51
N ALA A 155 17.33 -1.62 -33.56
CA ALA A 155 16.33 -1.42 -32.49
C ALA A 155 16.69 -0.23 -31.59
N GLY A 156 17.95 -0.12 -31.18
CA GLY A 156 18.46 0.98 -30.35
C GLY A 156 18.31 2.33 -31.02
N LEU A 157 18.64 2.46 -32.31
CA LEU A 157 18.50 3.70 -33.07
C LEU A 157 17.03 4.09 -33.32
N TRP A 158 16.13 3.11 -33.47
CA TRP A 158 14.69 3.36 -33.57
C TRP A 158 14.13 3.90 -32.25
N LEU A 159 14.51 3.31 -31.12
CA LEU A 159 14.18 3.85 -29.80
C LEU A 159 14.83 5.22 -29.57
N ALA A 160 16.10 5.41 -29.96
CA ALA A 160 16.84 6.66 -29.78
C ALA A 160 16.16 7.86 -30.45
N LYS A 161 15.58 7.67 -31.64
CA LYS A 161 14.85 8.71 -32.38
C LYS A 161 13.61 9.20 -31.63
N ALA A 162 13.01 8.37 -30.78
CA ALA A 162 11.84 8.72 -30.00
C ALA A 162 12.21 9.50 -28.72
N LYS A 163 12.68 10.75 -28.83
CA LYS A 163 13.16 11.62 -27.72
C LYS A 163 12.36 11.60 -26.39
N TRP A 164 11.11 11.17 -26.38
CA TRP A 164 10.27 10.99 -25.19
C TRP A 164 10.68 9.83 -24.27
N TRP A 165 11.50 8.89 -24.72
CA TRP A 165 11.91 7.74 -23.89
C TRP A 165 12.82 8.15 -22.70
N ILE A 166 13.69 9.17 -22.85
CA ILE A 166 14.53 9.70 -21.76
C ILE A 166 13.64 10.28 -20.66
N ALA A 167 12.67 11.10 -21.06
CA ALA A 167 11.67 11.64 -20.15
C ALA A 167 10.88 10.51 -19.47
N GLY A 168 10.53 9.45 -20.21
CA GLY A 168 9.86 8.26 -19.68
C GLY A 168 10.67 7.51 -18.61
N VAL A 169 11.97 7.28 -18.85
CA VAL A 169 12.85 6.59 -17.88
C VAL A 169 13.07 7.45 -16.64
N VAL A 170 13.28 8.75 -16.79
CA VAL A 170 13.45 9.67 -15.66
C VAL A 170 12.15 9.81 -14.86
N CYS A 171 10.99 9.90 -15.52
CA CYS A 171 9.68 9.91 -14.84
C CYS A 171 9.40 8.58 -14.15
N ALA A 172 9.74 7.44 -14.75
CA ALA A 172 9.54 6.12 -14.14
C ALA A 172 10.46 5.90 -12.93
N ALA A 173 11.72 6.35 -13.00
CA ALA A 173 12.63 6.35 -11.87
C ALA A 173 12.14 7.28 -10.74
N ALA A 174 11.66 8.47 -11.07
CA ALA A 174 11.07 9.40 -10.08
C ALA A 174 9.80 8.82 -9.43
N ALA A 175 8.95 8.15 -10.21
CA ALA A 175 7.75 7.46 -9.70
C ALA A 175 8.12 6.28 -8.78
N ALA A 176 9.16 5.52 -9.11
CA ALA A 176 9.67 4.46 -8.25
C ALA A 176 10.20 5.02 -6.91
N VAL A 177 10.91 6.15 -6.93
CA VAL A 177 11.38 6.83 -5.72
C VAL A 177 10.21 7.35 -4.86
N LEU A 178 9.16 7.88 -5.48
CA LEU A 178 7.94 8.29 -4.79
C LEU A 178 7.20 7.10 -4.15
N MET A 179 7.13 5.94 -4.83
CA MET A 179 6.51 4.73 -4.28
C MET A 179 7.24 4.16 -3.07
N ILE A 180 8.55 4.38 -2.97
CA ILE A 180 9.39 3.97 -1.83
C ILE A 180 9.24 4.94 -0.65
N ARG A 181 8.98 6.23 -0.91
CA ARG A 181 8.87 7.27 0.12
C ARG A 181 7.48 7.43 0.74
N GLY A 182 6.41 7.14 0.01
CA GLY A 182 5.04 7.10 0.56
C GLY A 182 4.67 5.72 1.09
#